data_AF-A0A7R8UPK9-F1
#
_entry.id   AF-A0A7R8UPK9-F1
#
_cell.length_a   1.000
_cell.length_b   1.000
_cell.length_c   1.000
_cell.angle_alpha   90.00
_cell.angle_beta   90.00
_cell.angle_gamma   90.00
#
_symmetry.space_group_name_H-M   'P 1'
#
loop_
_entity.id
_entity.type
_entity.pdbx_description
1 polymer ?
#
loop_
_entity_poly.entity_id
_entity_poly.type
_entity_poly.pdbx_seq_one_letter_code
_entity_poly.pdbx_strand_id
1 'polypeptide(L)'
;MKYQVLLLATLVAVTLSCETPCTRELTPVCGSDGVNFQVFNNECLMENENCKGTSKWAKTNLRSCLGFRSDDPVPLACVRMCPMLVMPVCGYNGKEYRIFGNSCLFGIENCLLQGVGEYENVPMEKCTLSEIVRDRKIGG
;
A
#
# COMPACT_ATOMS: atom_id res chain seq x y z
N MET A 1 -40.55 -28.91 -46.79
CA MET A 1 -39.09 -28.93 -46.55
C MET A 1 -38.58 -27.52 -46.79
N LYS A 2 -38.21 -26.80 -45.72
CA LYS A 2 -36.80 -26.53 -45.37
C LYS A 2 -36.21 -25.45 -46.31
N TYR A 3 -35.83 -24.24 -45.92
CA TYR A 3 -35.46 -23.69 -44.62
C TYR A 3 -35.70 -22.17 -44.67
N GLN A 4 -36.13 -21.61 -43.55
CA GLN A 4 -35.83 -20.24 -43.14
C GLN A 4 -34.32 -20.00 -43.27
N VAL A 5 -33.90 -18.91 -43.93
CA VAL A 5 -32.65 -18.25 -43.58
C VAL A 5 -32.98 -16.79 -43.29
N LEU A 6 -33.49 -16.60 -42.07
CA LEU A 6 -33.51 -15.29 -41.42
C LEU A 6 -32.05 -14.89 -41.26
N LEU A 7 -31.60 -13.85 -41.96
CA LEU A 7 -30.33 -13.18 -41.75
C LEU A 7 -30.31 -12.60 -40.33
N LEU A 8 -30.00 -13.45 -39.34
CA LEU A 8 -29.57 -12.99 -38.03
C LEU A 8 -28.16 -12.45 -38.23
N ALA A 9 -28.07 -11.15 -38.47
CA ALA A 9 -26.85 -10.39 -38.22
C ALA A 9 -26.47 -10.67 -36.77
N THR A 10 -25.55 -11.60 -36.56
CA THR A 10 -24.96 -11.83 -35.26
C THR A 10 -24.19 -10.57 -34.94
N LEU A 11 -24.78 -9.72 -34.09
CA LEU A 11 -24.02 -8.77 -33.31
C LEU A 11 -23.00 -9.59 -32.53
N VAL A 12 -21.81 -9.76 -33.11
CA VAL A 12 -20.61 -9.93 -32.32
C VAL A 12 -20.46 -8.59 -31.63
N ALA A 13 -21.14 -8.44 -30.49
CA ALA A 13 -20.78 -7.44 -29.53
C ALA A 13 -19.35 -7.80 -29.12
N VAL A 14 -18.37 -7.22 -29.81
CA VAL A 14 -17.03 -7.08 -29.27
C VAL A 14 -17.28 -6.32 -27.98
N THR A 15 -17.29 -7.02 -26.86
CA THR A 15 -17.21 -6.40 -25.56
C THR A 15 -15.86 -5.71 -25.55
N LEU A 16 -15.85 -4.44 -25.95
CA LEU A 16 -14.68 -3.58 -25.90
C LEU A 16 -14.41 -3.38 -24.41
N SER A 17 -13.68 -4.32 -23.82
CA SER A 17 -13.17 -4.17 -22.48
C SER A 17 -12.35 -2.91 -22.49
N CYS A 18 -12.77 -1.95 -21.70
CA CYS A 18 -12.11 -0.67 -21.65
C CYS A 18 -10.87 -0.72 -20.73
N GLU A 19 -10.73 -1.82 -19.97
CA GLU A 19 -9.52 -2.15 -19.23
C GLU A 19 -8.36 -2.47 -20.16
N THR A 20 -7.18 -1.95 -19.83
CA THR A 20 -5.93 -2.21 -20.54
C THR A 20 -4.95 -2.99 -19.66
N PRO A 21 -4.06 -3.82 -20.23
CA PRO A 21 -3.01 -4.48 -19.45
C PRO A 21 -2.07 -3.45 -18.81
N CYS A 22 -1.92 -3.52 -17.50
CA CYS A 22 -0.98 -2.68 -16.76
C CYS A 22 0.35 -3.40 -16.55
N THR A 23 1.44 -2.64 -16.64
CA THR A 23 2.75 -3.07 -16.18
C THR A 23 2.78 -3.19 -14.64
N ARG A 24 3.78 -3.90 -14.10
CA ARG A 24 3.87 -4.22 -12.66
C ARG A 24 4.73 -3.24 -11.87
N GLU A 25 4.97 -2.04 -12.39
CA GLU A 25 5.63 -0.96 -11.68
C GLU A 25 4.81 -0.52 -10.47
N LEU A 26 5.54 -0.16 -9.43
CA LEU A 26 5.02 0.33 -8.16
C LEU A 26 5.29 1.83 -8.07
N THR A 27 4.56 2.60 -8.87
CA THR A 27 4.60 4.07 -8.89
C THR A 27 3.25 4.60 -8.37
N PRO A 28 3.04 4.60 -7.05
CA PRO A 28 1.71 4.76 -6.48
C PRO A 28 1.10 6.13 -6.76
N VAL A 29 -0.20 6.15 -7.02
CA VAL A 29 -1.00 7.36 -7.19
C VAL A 29 -2.14 7.37 -6.19
N CYS A 30 -2.55 8.55 -5.74
CA CYS A 30 -3.74 8.72 -4.91
C CYS A 30 -4.88 9.23 -5.77
N GLY A 31 -6.03 8.56 -5.72
CA GLY A 31 -7.28 8.98 -6.36
C GLY A 31 -8.33 9.39 -5.33
N SER A 32 -9.20 10.32 -5.69
CA SER A 32 -10.40 10.66 -4.93
C SER A 32 -11.63 10.71 -5.82
N ASP A 33 -12.75 10.15 -5.37
CA ASP A 33 -14.05 10.22 -6.04
C ASP A 33 -14.93 11.36 -5.51
N GLY A 34 -14.35 12.26 -4.71
CA GLY A 34 -15.03 13.35 -4.02
C GLY A 34 -15.55 12.99 -2.63
N VAL A 35 -15.61 11.69 -2.28
CA VAL A 35 -16.04 11.20 -0.96
C VAL A 35 -14.94 10.38 -0.29
N ASN A 36 -14.29 9.51 -1.05
CA ASN A 36 -13.28 8.56 -0.63
C ASN A 36 -11.91 8.94 -1.22
N PHE A 37 -10.87 8.39 -0.60
CA PHE A 37 -9.49 8.46 -1.07
C PHE A 37 -8.91 7.04 -1.16
N GLN A 38 -8.24 6.71 -2.26
CA GLN A 38 -7.65 5.39 -2.48
C GLN A 38 -6.27 5.49 -3.15
N VAL A 39 -5.30 4.71 -2.63
CA VAL A 39 -4.01 4.52 -3.30
C VAL A 39 -4.12 3.41 -4.33
N PHE A 40 -3.65 3.67 -5.54
CA PHE A 40 -3.48 2.69 -6.62
C PHE A 40 -2.00 2.43 -6.83
N ASN A 41 -1.61 1.19 -7.13
CA ASN A 41 -0.20 0.82 -7.25
C ASN A 41 0.50 1.55 -8.42
N ASN A 42 -0.26 1.90 -9.45
CA ASN A 42 0.15 2.74 -10.56
C ASN A 42 -1.07 3.43 -11.20
N GLU A 43 -0.80 4.35 -12.12
CA GLU A 43 -1.81 5.16 -12.80
C GLU A 43 -2.72 4.32 -13.71
N CYS A 44 -2.16 3.34 -14.43
CA CYS A 44 -2.93 2.43 -15.28
C CYS A 44 -4.03 1.69 -14.50
N LEU A 45 -3.73 1.22 -13.28
CA LEU A 45 -4.72 0.55 -12.44
C LEU A 45 -5.84 1.50 -11.99
N MET A 46 -5.53 2.77 -11.71
CA MET A 46 -6.55 3.79 -11.41
C MET A 46 -7.47 4.03 -12.62
N GLU A 47 -6.89 4.11 -13.82
CA GLU A 47 -7.63 4.31 -15.06
C GLU A 47 -8.55 3.12 -15.37
N ASN A 48 -8.09 1.89 -15.17
CA ASN A 48 -8.93 0.70 -15.32
C ASN A 48 -10.11 0.69 -14.34
N GLU A 49 -9.94 1.14 -13.11
CA GLU A 49 -11.06 1.28 -12.15
C GLU A 49 -12.06 2.36 -12.58
N ASN A 50 -11.58 3.51 -13.07
CA ASN A 50 -12.44 4.53 -13.68
C ASN A 50 -13.22 3.96 -14.87
N CYS A 51 -12.58 3.07 -15.61
CA CYS A 51 -13.15 2.44 -16.78
C CYS A 51 -14.32 1.51 -16.46
N LYS A 52 -14.22 0.74 -15.36
CA LYS A 52 -15.32 -0.09 -14.84
C LYS A 52 -16.54 0.73 -14.44
N GLY A 53 -16.36 2.02 -14.17
CA GLY A 53 -17.44 2.96 -13.86
C GLY A 53 -18.05 2.78 -12.47
N THR A 54 -17.44 1.97 -11.61
CA THR A 54 -17.86 1.79 -10.21
C THR A 54 -17.61 3.05 -9.37
N SER A 55 -16.53 3.79 -9.70
CA SER A 55 -16.16 5.06 -9.09
C SER A 55 -15.50 5.98 -10.14
N LYS A 56 -15.37 7.27 -9.82
CA LYS A 56 -14.67 8.26 -10.66
C LYS A 56 -13.51 8.88 -9.88
N TRP A 57 -12.38 8.20 -9.88
CA TRP A 57 -11.14 8.62 -9.24
C TRP A 57 -10.45 9.73 -10.02
N ALA A 58 -10.35 10.91 -9.42
CA ALA A 58 -9.47 11.98 -9.85
C ALA A 58 -8.14 11.90 -9.09
N LYS A 59 -7.02 11.98 -9.81
CA LYS A 59 -5.68 11.99 -9.21
C LYS A 59 -5.57 13.18 -8.24
N THR A 60 -5.07 12.93 -7.04
CA THR A 60 -4.85 13.93 -6.00
C THR A 60 -3.51 13.69 -5.29
N ASN A 61 -3.20 14.52 -4.31
CA ASN A 61 -1.96 14.41 -3.56
C ASN A 61 -1.93 13.10 -2.76
N LEU A 62 -0.80 12.38 -2.81
CA LEU A 62 -0.63 11.12 -2.09
C LEU A 62 -0.96 11.26 -0.59
N ARG A 63 -0.67 12.43 0.00
CA ARG A 63 -0.98 12.73 1.40
C ARG A 63 -2.47 12.56 1.74
N SER A 64 -3.37 12.87 0.82
CA SER A 64 -4.82 12.76 1.05
C SER A 64 -5.27 11.32 1.28
N CYS A 65 -4.61 10.34 0.66
CA CYS A 65 -4.91 8.91 0.87
C CYS A 65 -4.24 8.32 2.11
N LEU A 66 -3.20 8.97 2.63
CA LEU A 66 -2.43 8.45 3.76
C LEU A 66 -2.95 8.94 5.11
N GLY A 67 -4.06 9.68 5.14
CA GLY A 67 -4.70 10.14 6.37
C GLY A 67 -3.90 11.19 7.15
N PHE A 68 -2.86 11.76 6.55
CA PHE A 68 -2.07 12.82 7.18
C PHE A 68 -2.82 14.15 7.10
N ARG A 69 -2.95 14.83 8.24
CA ARG A 69 -3.54 16.18 8.28
C ARG A 69 -2.62 17.19 7.58
N SER A 70 -3.18 18.35 7.27
CA SER A 70 -2.55 19.37 6.44
C SER A 70 -1.20 19.89 6.96
N ASP A 71 -0.91 19.66 8.25
CA ASP A 71 0.13 20.39 8.97
C ASP A 71 1.32 19.52 9.38
N ASP A 72 1.26 18.20 9.15
CA ASP A 72 2.37 17.30 9.46
C ASP A 72 3.39 17.28 8.29
N PRO A 73 4.67 17.64 8.53
CA PRO A 73 5.74 17.50 7.56
C PRO A 73 6.13 16.04 7.42
N VAL A 74 5.27 15.25 6.78
CA VAL A 74 5.62 13.88 6.42
C VAL A 74 6.51 13.93 5.18
N PRO A 75 7.75 13.45 5.25
CA PRO A 75 8.60 13.33 4.08
C PRO A 75 7.97 12.28 3.17
N LEU A 76 7.26 12.70 2.12
CA LEU A 76 6.66 11.79 1.14
C LEU A 76 7.71 10.86 0.51
N ALA A 77 8.98 11.26 0.51
CA ALA A 77 10.12 10.44 0.13
C ALA A 77 10.27 9.15 0.96
N CYS A 78 9.77 9.12 2.20
CA CYS A 78 9.78 7.94 3.06
C CYS A 78 8.66 6.96 2.75
N VAL A 79 7.53 7.45 2.20
CA VAL A 79 6.35 6.63 2.00
C VAL A 79 6.54 5.79 0.74
N ARG A 80 6.50 4.46 0.93
CA ARG A 80 6.56 3.48 -0.14
C ARG A 80 5.67 2.29 0.20
N MET A 81 5.26 1.56 -0.81
CA MET A 81 4.57 0.28 -0.59
C MET A 81 5.56 -0.77 -0.10
N CYS A 82 5.17 -1.53 0.92
CA CYS A 82 5.92 -2.69 1.35
C CYS A 82 5.31 -3.98 0.83
N PRO A 83 6.13 -4.98 0.45
CA PRO A 83 5.63 -6.32 0.19
C PRO A 83 4.89 -6.87 1.42
N MET A 84 3.87 -7.70 1.19
CA MET A 84 3.17 -8.44 2.24
C MET A 84 4.00 -9.61 2.83
N LEU A 85 5.29 -9.63 2.54
CA LEU A 85 6.21 -10.65 3.03
C LEU A 85 6.53 -10.37 4.51
N VAL A 86 6.20 -11.32 5.38
CA VAL A 86 6.47 -11.25 6.81
C VAL A 86 7.82 -11.88 7.10
N MET A 87 8.84 -11.03 7.26
CA MET A 87 10.22 -11.42 7.61
C MET A 87 10.71 -10.44 8.67
N PRO A 88 10.42 -10.70 9.95
CA PRO A 88 10.51 -9.69 10.99
C PRO A 88 11.95 -9.22 11.21
N VAL A 89 12.10 -7.95 11.57
CA VAL A 89 13.38 -7.32 11.91
C VAL A 89 13.32 -6.85 13.36
N CYS A 90 14.37 -7.12 14.13
CA CYS A 90 14.53 -6.56 15.47
C CYS A 90 15.32 -5.25 15.38
N GLY A 91 14.78 -4.20 15.97
CA GLY A 91 15.40 -2.89 16.06
C GLY A 91 15.67 -2.46 17.50
N TYR A 92 16.72 -1.68 17.73
CA TYR A 92 17.01 -1.02 19.01
C TYR A 92 17.41 0.43 18.79
N ASN A 93 16.79 1.37 19.50
CA ASN A 93 17.05 2.81 19.33
C ASN A 93 17.82 3.44 20.51
N GLY A 94 18.58 2.64 21.26
CA GLY A 94 19.26 3.09 22.48
C GLY A 94 18.35 3.17 23.72
N LYS A 95 17.03 3.05 23.54
CA LYS A 95 16.06 3.05 24.65
C LYS A 95 15.26 1.76 24.74
N GLU A 96 14.71 1.30 23.62
CA GLU A 96 13.84 0.13 23.58
C GLU A 96 14.07 -0.75 22.36
N TYR A 97 13.74 -2.03 22.53
CA TYR A 97 13.73 -3.02 21.45
C TYR A 97 12.32 -3.12 20.85
N ARG A 98 12.23 -3.18 19.52
CA ARG A 98 10.96 -3.30 18.78
C ARG A 98 11.10 -4.26 17.61
N ILE A 99 10.07 -5.08 17.38
CA ILE A 99 9.97 -5.95 16.21
C ILE A 99 9.16 -5.23 15.12
N PHE A 100 9.66 -5.27 13.90
CA PHE A 100 9.03 -4.72 12.71
C PHE A 100 8.66 -5.87 11.77
N GLY A 101 7.50 -5.78 11.10
CA GLY A 101 6.96 -6.89 10.30
C GLY A 101 7.84 -7.32 9.13
N ASN A 102 8.60 -6.37 8.54
CA ASN A 102 9.66 -6.65 7.57
C ASN A 102 10.65 -5.50 7.44
N SER A 103 11.72 -5.71 6.67
CA SER A 103 12.78 -4.72 6.42
C SER A 103 12.27 -3.46 5.71
N CYS A 104 11.22 -3.57 4.88
CA CYS A 104 10.62 -2.40 4.24
C CYS A 104 9.93 -1.50 5.26
N LEU A 105 9.09 -2.08 6.13
CA LEU A 105 8.39 -1.38 7.20
C LEU A 105 9.38 -0.78 8.21
N PHE A 106 10.42 -1.54 8.57
CA PHE A 106 11.54 -1.04 9.39
C PHE A 106 12.16 0.24 8.78
N GLY A 107 12.44 0.22 7.46
CA GLY A 107 13.01 1.38 6.78
C GLY A 107 12.06 2.58 6.66
N ILE A 108 10.75 2.35 6.50
CA ILE A 108 9.77 3.45 6.50
C ILE A 108 9.74 4.12 7.87
N GLU A 109 9.66 3.35 8.95
CA GLU A 109 9.63 3.88 10.31
C GLU A 109 10.89 4.70 10.62
N ASN A 110 12.09 4.18 10.33
CA ASN A 110 13.33 4.94 10.50
C ASN A 110 13.38 6.20 9.64
N CYS A 111 12.93 6.13 8.38
CA CYS A 111 12.87 7.32 7.53
C CYS A 111 11.92 8.37 8.13
N LEU A 112 10.76 7.98 8.65
CA LEU A 112 9.81 8.90 9.28
C LEU A 112 10.35 9.54 10.57
N LEU A 113 11.28 8.86 11.26
CA LEU A 113 11.96 9.39 12.45
C LEU A 113 12.97 10.50 12.13
N GLN A 114 13.38 10.65 10.87
CA GLN A 114 14.23 11.76 10.40
C GLN A 114 15.49 11.97 11.27
N GLY A 115 16.19 10.89 11.64
CA GLY A 115 17.40 10.95 12.46
C GLY A 115 17.16 11.02 13.99
N VAL A 116 15.92 11.10 14.46
CA VAL A 116 15.61 11.19 15.90
C VAL A 116 15.07 9.87 16.42
N GLY A 117 15.87 9.14 17.21
CA GLY A 117 15.44 7.90 17.84
C GLY A 117 15.29 6.73 16.87
N GLU A 118 16.05 6.74 15.77
CA GLU A 118 16.11 5.66 14.79
C GLU A 118 16.51 4.33 15.44
N TYR A 119 15.96 3.25 14.90
CA TYR A 119 16.28 1.91 15.33
C TYR A 119 17.45 1.35 14.52
N GLU A 120 18.45 0.83 15.20
CA GLU A 120 19.51 0.01 14.60
C GLU A 120 19.03 -1.43 14.50
N ASN A 121 19.31 -2.10 13.38
CA ASN A 121 18.99 -3.52 13.22
C ASN A 121 19.93 -4.33 14.13
N VAL A 122 19.34 -5.13 15.02
CA VAL A 122 20.05 -5.97 15.97
C VAL A 122 19.57 -7.42 15.89
N PRO A 123 20.32 -8.40 16.42
CA PRO A 123 19.90 -9.80 16.41
C PRO A 123 18.54 -10.00 17.07
N MET A 124 17.71 -10.88 16.48
CA MET A 124 16.32 -11.09 16.89
C MET A 124 16.18 -11.52 18.36
N GLU A 125 17.18 -12.22 18.90
CA GLU A 125 17.23 -12.70 20.27
C GLU A 125 17.16 -11.55 21.29
N LYS A 126 17.58 -10.34 20.91
CA LYS A 126 17.50 -9.16 21.77
C LYS A 126 16.06 -8.71 21.99
N CYS A 127 15.25 -8.71 20.94
CA CYS A 127 13.83 -8.37 21.03
C CYS A 127 13.05 -9.42 21.81
N THR A 128 13.29 -10.70 21.56
CA THR A 128 12.59 -11.79 22.28
C THR A 128 12.91 -11.80 23.77
N LEU A 129 14.17 -11.54 24.16
CA LEU A 129 14.54 -11.36 25.57
C LEU A 129 13.87 -10.14 26.21
N SER A 130 13.72 -9.04 25.46
CA SER A 130 13.04 -7.83 25.96
C SER A 130 11.55 -8.05 26.22
N GLU A 131 10.87 -8.85 25.38
CA GLU A 131 9.46 -9.22 25.56
C GLU A 131 9.29 -10.09 26.80
N ILE A 132 10.15 -11.09 26.99
CA ILE A 132 10.17 -11.94 28.19
C ILE A 132 10.40 -11.12 29.48
N VAL A 133 11.23 -10.07 29.42
CA VAL A 133 11.46 -9.17 30.56
C VAL A 133 10.26 -8.26 30.82
N ARG A 134 9.54 -7.82 29.77
CA ARG A 134 8.31 -7.02 29.92
C ARG A 134 7.21 -7.83 30.60
N ASP A 135 6.99 -9.08 30.19
CA ASP A 135 5.96 -9.93 30.80
C ASP A 135 6.25 -10.26 32.27
N ARG A 136 7.53 -10.44 32.62
CA ARG A 136 7.94 -10.63 34.01
C ARG A 136 7.74 -9.41 34.91
N LYS A 137 7.63 -8.20 34.35
CA LYS A 137 7.36 -6.98 35.13
C LYS A 137 5.87 -6.74 35.42
N ILE A 138 4.96 -7.49 34.81
CA ILE A 138 3.51 -7.37 35.03
C ILE A 138 3.01 -8.36 36.11
N GLY A 139 3.85 -9.32 36.53
CA GLY A 139 3.54 -10.32 37.54
C GLY A 139 4.22 -10.11 38.90
N GLY A 140 4.39 -8.85 39.34
CA GLY A 140 4.98 -8.49 40.64
C GLY A 140 4.07 -7.62 41.47
#